data_AF-A0A1F5WS12-F1
#
_entry.id   AF-A0A1F5WS12-F1
#
_cell.length_a   1.000
_cell.length_b   1.000
_cell.length_c   1.000
_cell.angle_alpha   90.00
_cell.angle_beta   90.00
_cell.angle_gamma   90.00
#
_symmetry.space_group_name_H-M   'P 1'
#
loop_
_entity.id
_entity.type
_entity.pdbx_description
1 polymer ?
#
loop_
_entity_poly.entity_id
_entity_poly.type
_entity_poly.pdbx_seq_one_letter_code
_entity_poly.pdbx_strand_id
1 'polypeptide(L)' 'MQWNSNQIDILAKYFADLSKVIVISTVIGFFLPIGAALVTAQTFIIGAVSAFVCLFISIKLLK' A
#
# COMPACT_ATOMS: atom_id res chain seq x y z
N MET A 1 -20.71 -7.90 -17.19
CA MET A 1 -19.74 -6.84 -17.55
C MET A 1 -18.37 -7.51 -17.66
N GLN A 2 -17.87 -7.73 -18.87
CA GLN A 2 -16.50 -8.25 -19.05
C GLN A 2 -15.53 -7.11 -18.71
N TRP A 3 -14.74 -7.30 -17.67
CA TRP A 3 -13.70 -6.34 -17.31
C TRP A 3 -12.64 -6.39 -18.40
N ASN A 4 -12.32 -5.22 -18.98
CA ASN A 4 -11.31 -5.12 -20.01
C ASN A 4 -9.94 -5.41 -19.39
N SER A 5 -9.14 -6.31 -19.97
CA SER A 5 -7.83 -6.72 -19.43
C SER A 5 -6.88 -5.54 -19.21
N ASN A 6 -6.98 -4.49 -20.03
CA ASN A 6 -6.24 -3.23 -19.81
C ASN A 6 -6.64 -2.49 -18.52
N GLN A 7 -7.91 -2.52 -18.13
CA GLN A 7 -8.37 -1.87 -16.90
C GLN A 7 -7.87 -2.62 -15.66
N ILE A 8 -7.83 -3.96 -15.72
CA ILE A 8 -7.30 -4.80 -14.66
C ILE A 8 -5.79 -4.55 -14.48
N ASP A 9 -5.03 -4.45 -15.56
CA ASP A 9 -3.59 -4.21 -15.49
C ASP A 9 -3.24 -2.82 -14.93
N ILE A 10 -4.00 -1.78 -15.30
CA ILE A 10 -3.86 -0.43 -14.72
C ILE A 10 -4.19 -0.45 -13.22
N LEU A 11 -5.25 -1.14 -12.84
CA LEU A 11 -5.67 -1.23 -11.44
C LEU A 11 -4.64 -1.99 -10.60
N ALA A 12 -4.09 -3.09 -11.12
CA ALA A 12 -3.03 -3.84 -10.46
C ALA A 12 -1.77 -2.99 -10.24
N LYS A 13 -1.35 -2.20 -11.24
CA LYS A 13 -0.23 -1.25 -11.11
C LYS A 13 -0.52 -0.18 -10.06
N TYR A 14 -1.73 0.38 -10.05
CA TYR A 14 -2.13 1.37 -9.06
C TYR A 14 -2.02 0.82 -7.62
N PHE A 15 -2.53 -0.38 -7.37
CA PHE A 15 -2.41 -1.02 -6.05
C PHE A 15 -0.96 -1.35 -5.66
N ALA A 16 -0.11 -1.70 -6.63
CA ALA A 16 1.31 -1.93 -6.39
C ALA A 16 2.02 -0.63 -5.97
N ASP A 17 1.77 0.48 -6.65
CA ASP A 17 2.38 1.77 -6.31
C ASP A 17 1.84 2.32 -5.01
N LEU A 18 0.54 2.15 -4.74
CA LEU A 18 -0.09 2.53 -3.49
C LEU A 18 0.50 1.74 -2.30
N SER A 19 0.76 0.45 -2.46
CA SER A 19 1.46 -0.35 -1.44
C SER A 19 2.86 0.20 -1.14
N LYS A 20 3.66 0.53 -2.17
CA LYS A 20 4.99 1.12 -1.98
C LYS A 20 4.92 2.44 -1.22
N VAL A 21 3.99 3.32 -1.58
CA VAL A 21 3.80 4.62 -0.90
C VAL A 21 3.44 4.42 0.55
N ILE A 22 2.49 3.52 0.86
CA ILE A 22 2.11 3.23 2.25
C ILE A 22 3.30 2.71 3.05
N VAL A 23 4.11 1.79 2.49
CA VAL A 23 5.31 1.27 3.15
C VAL A 23 6.31 2.40 3.42
N ILE A 24 6.59 3.24 2.43
CA ILE A 24 7.53 4.36 2.58
C ILE A 24 7.02 5.33 3.65
N SER A 25 5.75 5.73 3.61
CA SER A 25 5.15 6.66 4.58
C SER A 25 5.13 6.10 6.00
N THR A 26 4.83 4.82 6.16
CA THR A 26 4.76 4.15 7.48
C THR A 26 6.14 3.90 8.07
N VAL A 27 7.12 3.49 7.25
CA VAL A 27 8.52 3.29 7.68
C VAL A 27 9.17 4.62 8.03
N ILE A 28 9.05 5.64 7.16
CA ILE A 28 9.60 6.98 7.46
C ILE A 28 8.92 7.55 8.70
N GLY A 29 7.58 7.53 8.78
CA GLY A 29 6.87 8.11 9.92
C GLY A 29 7.13 7.40 11.26
N PHE A 30 7.44 6.09 11.24
CA PHE A 30 7.74 5.33 12.46
C PHE A 30 9.21 5.42 12.89
N PHE A 31 10.16 5.32 11.96
CA PHE A 31 11.59 5.28 12.27
C PHE A 31 12.28 6.65 12.22
N LEU A 32 11.72 7.61 11.47
CA LEU A 32 12.19 8.99 11.37
C LEU A 32 11.05 9.92 11.83
N PRO A 33 10.83 10.05 13.14
CA PRO A 33 9.82 10.98 13.66
C PRO A 33 10.30 12.43 13.43
N ILE A 34 9.98 12.97 12.26
CA ILE A 34 10.23 14.37 11.91
C ILE A 34 9.02 15.18 12.40
N GLY A 35 9.04 15.61 13.66
CA GLY A 35 8.03 16.53 14.24
C GLY A 35 6.93 15.86 15.09
N ALA A 36 5.76 16.50 15.16
CA ALA A 36 4.69 16.20 16.12
C ALA A 36 3.79 14.99 15.75
N ALA A 37 3.91 14.46 14.54
CA ALA A 37 3.16 13.29 14.10
C ALA A 37 3.96 12.01 14.39
N LEU A 38 4.04 11.63 15.66
CA LEU A 38 4.64 10.36 16.05
C LEU A 38 3.73 9.22 15.57
N VAL A 39 4.18 8.44 14.60
CA VAL A 39 3.50 7.19 14.23
C VAL A 39 3.68 6.22 15.38
N THR A 40 2.59 5.88 16.06
CA THR A 40 2.61 4.88 17.13
C THR A 40 2.74 3.48 16.54
N ALA A 41 3.14 2.50 17.37
CA ALA A 41 3.25 1.11 16.93
C ALA A 41 1.93 0.58 16.34
N GLN A 42 0.77 1.06 16.84
CA GLN A 42 -0.54 0.69 16.33
C GLN A 42 -0.76 1.20 14.90
N THR A 43 -0.46 2.47 14.60
CA THR A 43 -0.60 3.03 13.25
C THR A 43 0.40 2.43 12.27
N PHE A 44 1.61 2.06 12.73
CA PHE A 44 2.57 1.31 11.92
C PHE A 44 2.04 -0.07 11.52
N ILE A 45 1.50 -0.85 12.47
CA ILE A 45 0.94 -2.17 12.18
C ILE A 45 -0.23 -2.08 11.19
N ILE A 46 -1.16 -1.13 11.40
CA ILE A 46 -2.29 -0.92 10.48
C ILE A 46 -1.80 -0.57 9.07
N GLY A 47 -0.80 0.31 8.97
CA GLY A 47 -0.20 0.68 7.70
C GLY A 47 0.54 -0.46 7.01
N ALA A 48 1.25 -1.31 7.75
CA ALA A 48 1.90 -2.49 7.21
C ALA A 48 0.88 -3.51 6.67
N VAL A 49 -0.22 -3.74 7.41
CA VAL A 49 -1.30 -4.64 6.97
C VAL A 49 -1.99 -4.10 5.71
N SER A 50 -2.29 -2.80 5.65
CA SER A 50 -2.95 -2.21 4.48
C SER A 50 -2.06 -2.23 3.23
N ALA A 51 -0.74 -2.02 3.39
CA ALA A 51 0.23 -2.21 2.31
C ALA A 51 0.26 -3.65 1.81
N PHE A 52 0.22 -4.62 2.71
CA PHE A 52 0.22 -6.04 2.38
C PHE A 52 -1.05 -6.44 1.62
N VAL A 53 -2.21 -5.95 2.05
CA VAL A 53 -3.49 -6.18 1.36
C VAL A 53 -3.48 -5.57 -0.05
N CYS A 54 -2.98 -4.34 -0.22
CA CYS A 54 -2.87 -3.72 -1.55
C CYS A 54 -1.95 -4.52 -2.48
N LEU A 55 -0.82 -5.00 -1.96
CA LEU A 55 0.11 -5.82 -2.73
C LEU A 55 -0.50 -7.18 -3.11
N PHE A 56 -1.23 -7.79 -2.18
CA PHE A 56 -1.95 -9.04 -2.44
C PHE A 56 -3.04 -8.89 -3.51
N ILE A 57 -3.83 -7.81 -3.44
CA ILE A 57 -4.83 -7.49 -4.46
C ILE A 57 -4.17 -7.25 -5.82
N SER A 58 -3.06 -6.50 -5.86
CA SER A 58 -2.29 -6.28 -7.08
C SER A 58 -1.85 -7.60 -7.74
N ILE A 59 -1.25 -8.52 -6.96
CA ILE A 59 -0.82 -9.83 -7.45
C ILE A 59 -2.01 -10.67 -7.95
N LYS A 60 -3.15 -10.61 -7.24
CA LYS A 60 -4.36 -11.35 -7.64
C LYS A 60 -5.03 -10.81 -8.89
N LEU A 61 -4.92 -9.50 -9.15
CA LEU A 61 -5.45 -8.87 -10.37
C LEU A 61 -4.56 -9.13 -11.59
N LEU A 62 -3.25 -9.26 -11.39
CA LEU A 62 -2.28 -9.58 -12.45
C LEU A 62 -2.29 -11.04 -12.90
N LYS A 63 -2.94 -11.93 -12.14
CA LYS A 63 -2.97 -13.38 -12.39
C LYS A 63 -4.29 -13.81 -13.02
#